data_AF-A0A3N5PIF0-F1
#
_entry.id   AF-A0A3N5PIF0-F1
#
_cell.length_a   1.000
_cell.length_b   1.000
_cell.length_c   1.000
_cell.angle_alpha   90.00
_cell.angle_beta   90.00
_cell.angle_gamma   90.00
#
_symmetry.space_group_name_H-M   'P 1'
#
loop_
_entity.id
_entity.type
_entity.pdbx_description
1 polymer ?
#
loop_
_entity_poly.entity_id
_entity_poly.type
_entity_poly.pdbx_seq_one_letter_code
_entity_poly.pdbx_strand_id
1 'polypeptide(L)'
;MPALRALRAALPEAQILLIGLPAAAPLARRFDHYLDGLLEFPGFPGIPEAPPDLGRFSSRLLGLQRQHFDVLLQMHGHGGIMNVFAGLVGASLTAGYYLPGNYCP
;
A
#
# COMPACT_ATOMS: atom_id res chain seq x y z
N MET A 1 3.05 -4.13 15.81
CA MET A 1 2.08 -4.62 14.81
C MET A 1 2.52 -6.02 14.36
N PRO A 2 1.71 -7.08 14.52
CA PRO A 2 2.17 -8.46 14.32
C PRO A 2 2.70 -8.76 12.91
N ALA A 3 1.97 -8.36 11.87
CA ALA A 3 2.37 -8.58 10.48
C ALA A 3 3.68 -7.87 10.12
N LEU A 4 3.82 -6.58 10.44
CA LEU A 4 5.05 -5.81 10.18
C LEU A 4 6.25 -6.38 10.95
N ARG A 5 6.05 -6.83 12.19
CA ARG A 5 7.09 -7.50 12.97
C ARG A 5 7.54 -8.80 12.30
N ALA A 6 6.61 -9.60 11.80
CA ALA A 6 6.93 -10.84 11.10
C ALA A 6 7.69 -10.57 9.79
N LEU A 7 7.26 -9.55 9.02
CA LEU A 7 7.94 -9.13 7.80
C LEU A 7 9.38 -8.68 8.08
N ARG A 8 9.59 -7.78 9.05
CA ARG A 8 10.95 -7.32 9.41
C ARG A 8 11.83 -8.45 9.92
N ALA A 9 11.29 -9.41 10.65
CA ALA A 9 12.05 -10.57 11.12
C ALA A 9 12.45 -11.52 9.98
N ALA A 10 11.57 -11.72 8.98
CA ALA A 10 11.83 -12.60 7.85
C ALA A 10 12.72 -11.94 6.77
N LEU A 11 12.63 -10.61 6.62
CA LEU A 11 13.32 -9.82 5.61
C LEU A 11 13.99 -8.58 6.28
N PRO A 12 15.06 -8.78 7.07
CA PRO A 12 15.66 -7.71 7.86
C PRO A 12 16.21 -6.56 7.01
N GLU A 13 16.76 -6.87 5.84
CA GLU A 13 17.37 -5.90 4.92
C GLU A 13 16.38 -5.27 3.92
N ALA A 14 15.11 -5.70 3.91
CA ALA A 14 14.14 -5.17 2.96
C ALA A 14 13.72 -3.75 3.33
N GLN A 15 13.53 -2.89 2.33
CA GLN A 15 12.87 -1.59 2.53
C GLN A 15 11.35 -1.79 2.59
N ILE A 16 10.74 -1.50 3.73
CA ILE A 16 9.31 -1.68 3.98
C ILE A 16 8.66 -0.30 4.11
N LEU A 17 7.96 0.13 3.07
CA LEU A 17 7.22 1.38 3.03
C LEU A 17 5.73 1.14 3.26
N LEU A 18 5.09 1.99 4.07
CA LEU A 18 3.64 2.02 4.22
C LEU A 18 3.06 2.95 3.15
N ILE A 19 2.12 2.49 2.33
CA ILE A 19 1.27 3.38 1.52
C ILE A 19 0.02 3.68 2.35
N GLY A 20 -0.22 4.94 2.68
CA GLY A 20 -1.33 5.30 3.55
C GLY A 20 -1.66 6.79 3.55
N LEU A 21 -2.72 7.14 4.28
CA LEU A 21 -3.12 8.54 4.43
C LEU A 21 -2.06 9.33 5.23
N PRO A 22 -1.94 10.67 5.04
CA PRO A 22 -1.03 11.50 5.83
C PRO A 22 -1.23 11.36 7.34
N ALA A 23 -2.46 11.10 7.78
CA ALA A 23 -2.80 10.83 9.18
C ALA A 23 -2.11 9.59 9.79
N ALA A 24 -1.56 8.70 8.96
CA ALA A 24 -0.78 7.54 9.41
C ALA A 24 0.67 7.90 9.79
N ALA A 25 1.14 9.14 9.57
CA ALA A 25 2.51 9.53 9.89
C ALA A 25 2.93 9.27 11.35
N PRO A 26 2.10 9.53 12.38
CA PRO A 26 2.45 9.19 13.77
C PRO A 26 2.60 7.68 13.98
N LEU A 27 1.81 6.85 13.29
CA LEU A 27 1.93 5.39 13.34
C LEU A 27 3.26 4.94 12.73
N ALA A 28 3.59 5.44 11.53
CA ALA A 28 4.84 5.11 10.85
C ALA A 28 6.05 5.48 11.72
N ARG A 29 6.06 6.66 12.34
CA ARG A 29 7.12 7.09 13.28
C ARG A 29 7.21 6.21 14.52
N ARG A 30 6.06 5.79 15.09
CA ARG A 30 6.04 4.90 16.26
C ARG A 30 6.60 3.50 15.96
N PHE A 31 6.52 3.08 14.71
CA PHE A 31 6.96 1.76 14.25
C PHE A 31 8.08 1.84 13.20
N ASP A 32 8.95 2.84 13.33
CA ASP A 32 10.12 3.09 12.47
C ASP A 32 11.10 1.90 12.41
N HIS A 33 11.21 1.14 13.50
CA HIS A 33 11.95 -0.13 13.56
C HIS A 33 11.34 -1.26 12.71
N TYR A 34 10.14 -1.08 12.16
CA TYR A 34 9.54 -1.99 11.18
C TYR A 34 9.34 -1.34 9.80
N LEU A 35 9.00 -0.04 9.76
CA LEU A 35 8.68 0.72 8.57
C LEU A 35 9.76 1.77 8.28
N ASP A 36 10.30 1.75 7.06
CA ASP A 36 11.32 2.70 6.62
C ASP A 36 10.72 4.02 6.12
N GLY A 37 9.40 4.08 5.97
CA GLY A 37 8.73 5.31 5.55
C GLY A 37 7.23 5.18 5.29
N LEU A 38 6.63 6.32 4.98
CA LEU A 38 5.24 6.48 4.57
C LEU A 38 5.20 7.16 3.20
N LEU A 39 4.54 6.53 2.25
CA LEU A 39 4.15 7.12 0.98
C LEU A 39 2.67 7.48 1.02
N GLU A 40 2.33 8.67 0.54
CA GLU A 40 0.96 9.15 0.55
C GLU A 40 0.10 8.33 -0.42
N PHE A 41 -0.98 7.77 0.09
CA PHE A 41 -2.01 7.14 -0.73
C PHE A 41 -2.71 8.22 -1.59
N PRO A 42 -2.76 8.08 -2.93
CA PRO A 42 -3.29 9.11 -3.82
C PRO A 42 -4.82 9.29 -3.75
N GLY A 43 -5.51 8.45 -2.98
CA GLY A 43 -6.94 8.24 -3.11
C GLY A 43 -7.26 7.33 -4.29
N PHE A 44 -8.47 6.76 -4.32
CA PHE A 44 -8.89 5.91 -5.44
C PHE A 44 -10.42 5.93 -5.62
N PRO A 45 -10.94 5.89 -6.88
CA PRO A 45 -12.38 5.87 -7.10
C PRO A 45 -13.06 4.72 -6.35
N GLY A 46 -14.17 5.02 -5.68
CA GLY A 46 -14.91 4.05 -4.88
C GLY A 46 -14.44 3.87 -3.44
N ILE A 47 -13.48 4.68 -2.96
CA ILE A 47 -13.08 4.75 -1.54
C ILE A 47 -13.57 6.08 -0.95
N PRO A 48 -14.73 6.10 -0.26
CA PRO A 48 -15.32 7.33 0.27
C PRO A 48 -14.43 8.08 1.26
N GLU A 49 -13.63 7.35 2.05
CA GLU A 49 -12.73 7.91 3.07
C GLU A 49 -11.48 8.57 2.44
N ALA A 50 -11.21 8.28 1.17
CA ALA A 50 -10.01 8.73 0.46
C ALA A 50 -10.28 8.88 -1.05
N PRO A 51 -11.14 9.84 -1.44
CA PRO A 51 -11.38 10.10 -2.85
C PRO A 51 -10.11 10.61 -3.54
N PRO A 52 -9.88 10.27 -4.81
CA PRO A 52 -8.72 10.74 -5.55
C PRO A 52 -8.86 12.23 -5.88
N ASP A 53 -7.78 12.99 -5.74
CA ASP A 53 -7.65 14.30 -6.38
C ASP A 53 -7.42 14.07 -7.87
N LEU A 54 -8.45 14.29 -8.69
CA LEU A 54 -8.39 14.02 -10.14
C LEU A 54 -7.27 14.79 -10.86
N GLY A 55 -6.89 15.97 -10.38
CA GLY A 55 -5.81 16.77 -10.98
C GLY A 55 -4.41 16.24 -10.63
N ARG A 56 -4.28 15.42 -9.58
CA ARG A 56 -3.00 14.91 -9.07
C ARG A 56 -2.90 13.39 -9.06
N PHE A 57 -3.98 12.68 -9.32
CA PHE A 57 -4.05 11.23 -9.22
C PHE A 57 -2.98 10.56 -10.10
N SER A 58 -2.93 10.93 -11.38
CA SER A 58 -1.99 10.32 -12.33
C SER A 58 -0.52 10.58 -11.95
N SER A 59 -0.17 11.78 -11.49
CA SER A 59 1.20 12.10 -11.10
C SER A 59 1.61 11.41 -9.80
N ARG A 60 0.69 11.29 -8.84
CA ARG A 60 0.91 10.55 -7.59
C ARG A 60 1.02 9.04 -7.83
N LEU A 61 0.15 8.47 -8.66
CA LEU A 61 0.23 7.06 -9.06
C LEU A 61 1.54 6.77 -9.79
N LEU A 62 1.95 7.63 -10.72
CA LEU A 62 3.24 7.52 -11.40
C LEU A 62 4.41 7.59 -10.40
N GLY A 63 4.30 8.43 -9.36
CA GLY A 63 5.28 8.49 -8.27
C GLY A 63 5.44 7.16 -7.53
N LEU A 64 4.35 6.42 -7.33
CA LEU A 64 4.37 5.07 -6.76
C LEU A 64 4.95 4.04 -7.74
N GLN A 65 4.53 4.07 -9.01
CA GLN A 65 5.03 3.15 -10.04
C GLN A 65 6.54 3.26 -10.26
N ARG A 66 7.10 4.47 -10.11
CA ARG A 66 8.54 4.74 -10.20
C ARG A 66 9.35 4.21 -9.02
N GLN A 67 8.71 3.75 -7.94
CA GLN A 67 9.42 3.06 -6.87
C GLN A 67 9.85 1.66 -7.29
N HIS A 68 9.22 1.07 -8.32
CA HIS A 68 9.53 -0.26 -8.83
C HIS A 68 9.54 -1.33 -7.71
N PHE A 69 8.46 -1.37 -6.92
CA PHE A 69 8.35 -2.31 -5.81
C PHE A 69 8.49 -3.77 -6.25
N ASP A 70 9.29 -4.55 -5.53
CA ASP A 70 9.36 -6.00 -5.72
C ASP A 70 8.06 -6.67 -5.27
N VAL A 71 7.53 -6.24 -4.13
CA VAL A 71 6.33 -6.81 -3.51
C VAL A 71 5.42 -5.69 -3.00
N LEU A 72 4.13 -5.77 -3.32
CA LEU A 72 3.09 -4.96 -2.70
C LEU A 72 2.10 -5.86 -1.94
N LEU A 73 2.02 -5.65 -0.62
CA LEU A 73 1.11 -6.38 0.25
C LEU A 73 -0.08 -5.50 0.63
N GLN A 74 -1.24 -5.82 0.05
CA GLN A 74 -2.50 -5.19 0.37
C GLN A 74 -3.03 -5.75 1.71
N MET A 75 -3.32 -4.86 2.67
CA MET A 75 -3.74 -5.23 4.04
C MET A 75 -5.01 -4.51 4.51
N HIS A 76 -5.81 -3.96 3.59
CA HIS A 76 -6.95 -3.09 3.92
C HIS A 76 -8.30 -3.68 3.50
N GLY A 77 -9.14 -4.03 4.48
CA GLY A 77 -10.48 -4.55 4.22
C GLY A 77 -10.49 -5.85 3.42
N HIS A 78 -11.56 -6.08 2.66
CA HIS A 78 -11.80 -7.35 1.95
C HIS A 78 -11.22 -7.40 0.52
N GLY A 79 -10.35 -6.44 0.16
CA GLY A 79 -9.64 -6.42 -1.12
C GLY A 79 -10.44 -5.97 -2.35
N GLY A 80 -11.75 -5.68 -2.25
CA GLY A 80 -12.60 -5.40 -3.42
C GLY A 80 -12.04 -4.34 -4.38
N ILE A 81 -12.09 -3.06 -4.00
CA ILE A 81 -11.53 -1.96 -4.80
C ILE A 81 -10.02 -1.84 -4.59
N MET A 82 -9.54 -2.15 -3.38
CA MET A 82 -8.14 -1.93 -3.03
C MET A 82 -7.18 -2.86 -3.77
N ASN A 83 -7.59 -4.09 -4.14
CA ASN A 83 -6.73 -4.98 -4.94
C ASN A 83 -6.57 -4.48 -6.38
N VAL A 84 -7.56 -3.75 -6.91
CA VAL A 84 -7.42 -3.08 -8.22
C VAL A 84 -6.39 -1.96 -8.13
N PHE A 85 -6.47 -1.11 -7.10
CA PHE A 85 -5.45 -0.09 -6.85
C PHE A 85 -4.06 -0.73 -6.66
N ALA A 86 -3.96 -1.79 -5.88
CA ALA A 86 -2.73 -2.54 -5.63
C ALA A 86 -2.07 -3.00 -6.94
N GLY A 87 -2.85 -3.59 -7.86
CA GLY A 87 -2.36 -3.98 -9.18
C GLY A 87 -1.90 -2.79 -10.04
N LEU A 88 -2.55 -1.63 -9.94
CA LEU A 88 -2.15 -0.43 -10.69
C LEU A 88 -0.82 0.18 -10.23
N VAL A 89 -0.40 -0.07 -8.98
CA VAL A 89 0.94 0.36 -8.51
C VAL A 89 2.05 -0.36 -9.28
N GLY A 90 1.77 -1.56 -9.83
CA GLY A 90 2.67 -2.24 -10.76
C GLY A 90 3.91 -2.85 -10.09
N ALA A 91 3.76 -3.41 -8.89
CA ALA A 91 4.81 -4.20 -8.26
C ALA A 91 5.02 -5.52 -9.00
N SER A 92 6.23 -6.11 -8.89
CA SER A 92 6.54 -7.42 -9.52
C SER A 92 5.67 -8.55 -8.97
N LEU A 93 5.32 -8.49 -7.69
CA LEU A 93 4.36 -9.37 -7.03
C LEU A 93 3.36 -8.52 -6.23
N THR A 94 2.07 -8.79 -6.40
CA THR A 94 1.03 -8.24 -5.53
C THR A 94 0.41 -9.38 -4.74
N ALA A 95 0.17 -9.15 -3.44
CA ALA A 95 -0.49 -10.11 -2.58
C ALA A 95 -1.50 -9.38 -1.69
N GLY A 96 -2.57 -10.06 -1.31
CA GLY A 96 -3.62 -9.48 -0.48
C GLY A 96 -4.74 -10.44 -0.21
N TYR A 97 -5.62 -10.06 0.72
CA TYR A 97 -6.85 -10.81 0.93
C TYR A 97 -7.83 -10.52 -0.20
N TYR A 98 -8.56 -11.53 -0.65
CA TYR A 98 -9.64 -11.39 -1.63
C TYR A 98 -10.80 -12.30 -1.26
N LEU A 99 -12.01 -11.91 -1.66
CA LEU A 99 -13.20 -12.74 -1.52
C LEU A 99 -13.34 -13.68 -2.72
N PRO A 100 -13.85 -14.91 -2.54
CA PRO A 100 -14.19 -15.79 -3.66
C PRO A 100 -15.10 -15.08 -4.67
N GLY A 101 -14.75 -15.17 -5.95
CA GLY A 101 -15.46 -14.49 -7.03
C GLY A 101 -15.01 -13.05 -7.33
N ASN A 102 -14.11 -12.49 -6.51
CA ASN A 102 -13.48 -11.18 -6.76
C ASN A 102 -12.08 -11.34 -7.37
N TYR A 103 -11.51 -10.23 -7.83
CA TYR A 103 -10.15 -10.17 -8.34
C TYR A 103 -9.12 -10.63 -7.30
N CYS A 104 -8.32 -11.62 -7.66
CA CYS A 104 -7.13 -12.04 -6.92
C CYS A 104 -5.95 -11.18 -7.40
N PRO A 105 -5.34 -10.38 -6.50
CA PRO A 105 -4.15 -9.60 -6.83
C PRO A 105 -2.91 -10.48 -7.06
#